data_AF-A0AAE3N6P5-F1
#
_entry.id   AF-A0AAE3N6P5-F1
#
_cell.length_a   1.000
_cell.length_b   1.000
_cell.length_c   1.000
_cell.angle_alpha   90.00
_cell.angle_beta   90.00
_cell.angle_gamma   90.00
#
_symmetry.space_group_name_H-M   'P 1'
#
loop_
_entity.id
_entity.type
_entity.pdbx_description
1 polymer ?
#
loop_
_entity_poly.entity_id
_entity_poly.type
_entity_poly.pdbx_seq_one_letter_code
_entity_poly.pdbx_strand_id
1 'polypeptide(L)'
;MNRYVVMVDAGYLLRQAVEILSQRASSSRADLDIPDPAALMQALLNRSRATLNLEAKELLRIYWYDGVMAQGLTAQQKAIMLVDDVQFRAGTIDWRGQQKGVDSLIVSDLIELTTHHAICDAVLVTGDSDLAVGMELAQRRGVRIAVLGIEDLAAGVAHHQSFEITSRADRVGRLGHTELQAVARYVPGAASAPAFSGQEGRGHQQPLDAELKARITLSVQEFLDRQDRPLADMVDPSTHRIEAGVDKSLLQHVFGTLGRKLSEAEKVFIRQVFRGGERTED
;
A
#
# COMPACT_ATOMS: atom_id res chain seq x y z
N MET A 1 -3.18 35.14 -9.08
CA MET A 1 -2.84 34.14 -8.03
C MET A 1 -1.60 33.37 -8.46
N ASN A 2 -0.67 33.09 -7.54
CA ASN A 2 0.66 32.60 -7.89
C ASN A 2 1.19 31.52 -6.91
N ARG A 3 0.31 30.57 -6.55
CA ARG A 3 0.61 29.51 -5.59
C ARG A 3 0.48 28.14 -6.24
N TYR A 4 1.30 27.19 -5.81
CA TYR A 4 1.24 25.81 -6.26
C TYR A 4 1.26 24.82 -5.09
N VAL A 5 0.85 23.59 -5.36
CA VAL A 5 0.95 22.47 -4.41
C VAL A 5 1.73 21.32 -5.01
N VAL A 6 2.35 20.52 -4.15
CA VAL A 6 2.86 19.20 -4.50
C VAL A 6 2.02 18.17 -3.76
N MET A 7 1.45 17.22 -4.48
CA MET A 7 0.58 16.18 -3.96
C MET A 7 1.25 14.83 -4.20
N VAL A 8 1.65 14.17 -3.11
CA VAL A 8 2.51 13.00 -3.15
C VAL A 8 1.73 11.77 -2.77
N ASP A 9 1.56 10.85 -3.73
CA ASP A 9 1.17 9.47 -3.43
C ASP A 9 2.39 8.75 -2.87
N ALA A 10 2.41 8.55 -1.54
CA ALA A 10 3.50 7.91 -0.85
C ALA A 10 3.61 6.42 -1.18
N GLY A 11 2.49 5.75 -1.45
CA GLY A 11 2.47 4.34 -1.81
C GLY A 11 3.24 4.12 -3.11
N TYR A 12 2.92 4.92 -4.13
CA TYR A 12 3.64 4.94 -5.40
C TYR A 12 5.11 5.35 -5.22
N LEU A 13 5.39 6.51 -4.62
CA LEU A 13 6.74 7.05 -4.48
C LEU A 13 7.69 6.06 -3.81
N LEU A 14 7.30 5.54 -2.65
CA LEU A 14 8.17 4.71 -1.84
C LEU A 14 8.38 3.33 -2.47
N ARG A 15 7.34 2.76 -3.08
CA ARG A 15 7.47 1.49 -3.81
C ARG A 15 8.44 1.62 -4.99
N GLN A 16 8.25 2.64 -5.84
CA GLN A 16 9.11 2.86 -6.99
C GLN A 16 10.55 3.18 -6.57
N ALA A 17 10.73 3.96 -5.49
CA ALA A 17 12.05 4.26 -4.96
C ALA A 17 12.81 2.99 -4.54
N VAL A 18 12.14 2.04 -3.87
CA VAL A 18 12.75 0.74 -3.53
C VAL A 18 13.08 -0.04 -4.79
N GLU A 19 12.15 -0.15 -5.74
CA GLU A 19 12.39 -0.90 -6.97
C GLU A 19 13.60 -0.33 -7.75
N ILE A 20 13.76 0.99 -7.81
CA ILE A 20 14.91 1.64 -8.48
C ILE A 20 16.21 1.48 -7.69
N LEU A 21 16.21 1.77 -6.39
CA LEU A 21 17.43 1.73 -5.57
C LEU A 21 17.93 0.31 -5.31
N SER A 22 17.02 -0.66 -5.28
CA SER A 22 17.35 -2.08 -5.15
C SER A 22 17.62 -2.78 -6.47
N GLN A 23 17.53 -2.07 -7.61
CA GLN A 23 17.61 -2.66 -8.95
C GLN A 23 16.65 -3.85 -9.13
N ARG A 24 15.39 -3.66 -8.71
CA ARG A 24 14.29 -4.63 -8.76
C ARG A 24 14.43 -5.83 -7.82
N ALA A 25 15.37 -5.79 -6.86
CA ALA A 25 15.52 -6.84 -5.86
C ALA A 25 14.40 -6.82 -4.80
N SER A 26 13.77 -5.67 -4.56
CA SER A 26 12.63 -5.53 -3.67
C SER A 26 11.60 -4.52 -4.20
N SER A 27 10.35 -4.66 -3.76
CA SER A 27 9.28 -3.67 -3.90
C SER A 27 8.65 -3.33 -2.54
N SER A 28 9.24 -3.84 -1.45
CA SER A 28 8.75 -3.64 -0.10
C SER A 28 9.19 -2.28 0.42
N ARG A 29 8.23 -1.40 0.71
CA ARG A 29 8.50 -0.09 1.32
C ARG A 29 9.26 -0.16 2.66
N ALA A 30 9.24 -1.32 3.33
CA ALA A 30 9.96 -1.54 4.58
C ALA A 30 11.48 -1.64 4.39
N ASP A 31 11.94 -1.87 3.15
CA ASP A 31 13.37 -1.90 2.80
C ASP A 31 13.88 -0.52 2.34
N LEU A 32 13.06 0.53 2.43
CA LEU A 32 13.47 1.89 2.16
C LEU A 32 13.75 2.62 3.46
N ASP A 33 14.99 3.10 3.60
CA ASP A 33 15.30 4.07 4.63
C ASP A 33 15.44 5.47 4.03
N ILE A 34 14.86 6.44 4.74
CA ILE A 34 14.86 7.87 4.39
C ILE A 34 15.49 8.58 5.59
N PRO A 35 16.82 8.74 5.61
CA PRO A 35 17.53 9.29 6.77
C PRO A 35 17.12 10.73 7.08
N ASP A 36 16.84 11.51 6.03
CA ASP A 36 16.39 12.89 6.12
C ASP A 36 15.11 13.10 5.27
N PRO A 37 13.93 13.01 5.90
CA PRO A 37 12.67 13.30 5.25
C PRO A 37 12.59 14.71 4.65
N ALA A 38 13.25 15.71 5.23
CA ALA A 38 13.25 17.07 4.72
C ALA A 38 14.04 17.15 3.41
N ALA A 39 15.19 16.45 3.31
CA ALA A 39 15.94 16.35 2.06
C ALA A 39 15.11 15.72 0.92
N LEU A 40 14.31 14.69 1.22
CA LEU A 40 13.37 14.12 0.24
C LEU A 40 12.35 15.16 -0.24
N MET A 41 11.73 15.91 0.68
CA MET A 41 10.79 16.98 0.30
C MET A 41 11.46 18.05 -0.57
N GLN A 42 12.68 18.46 -0.22
CA GLN A 42 13.44 19.41 -1.03
C GLN A 42 13.76 18.88 -2.43
N ALA A 43 14.12 17.60 -2.56
CA ALA A 43 14.34 16.98 -3.87
C ALA A 43 13.07 16.99 -4.72
N LEU A 44 11.92 16.64 -4.14
CA LEU A 44 10.62 16.70 -4.82
C LEU A 44 10.26 18.13 -5.22
N LEU A 45 10.48 19.11 -4.36
CA LEU A 45 10.23 20.53 -4.64
C LEU A 45 11.12 21.07 -5.76
N ASN A 46 12.42 20.77 -5.72
CA ASN A 46 13.36 21.20 -6.74
C ASN A 46 13.01 20.62 -8.11
N ARG A 47 12.67 19.31 -8.14
CA ARG A 47 12.22 18.67 -9.38
C ARG A 47 10.89 19.25 -9.86
N SER A 48 9.93 19.47 -8.97
CA SER A 48 8.64 20.13 -9.28
C SER A 48 8.82 21.51 -9.90
N ARG A 49 9.69 22.34 -9.30
CA ARG A 49 10.01 23.68 -9.79
C ARG A 49 10.61 23.66 -11.19
N ALA A 50 11.57 22.75 -11.43
CA ALA A 50 12.17 22.58 -12.74
C ALA A 50 11.14 22.10 -13.78
N THR A 51 10.25 21.17 -13.43
CA THR A 51 9.27 20.62 -14.36
C THR A 51 8.25 21.66 -14.81
N LEU A 52 7.65 22.43 -13.89
CA LEU A 52 6.59 23.42 -14.20
C LEU A 52 7.09 24.87 -14.35
N ASN A 53 8.40 25.13 -14.27
CA ASN A 53 9.00 26.47 -14.20
C ASN A 53 8.38 27.31 -13.06
N LEU A 54 8.38 26.75 -11.84
CA LEU A 54 7.69 27.34 -10.68
C LEU A 54 8.59 28.27 -9.85
N GLU A 55 9.74 28.71 -10.37
CA GLU A 55 10.74 29.51 -9.61
C GLU A 55 10.14 30.79 -9.02
N ALA A 56 9.20 31.41 -9.73
CA ALA A 56 8.52 32.62 -9.29
C ALA A 56 7.24 32.34 -8.48
N LYS A 57 6.86 31.07 -8.25
CA LYS A 57 5.60 30.70 -7.59
C LYS A 57 5.83 30.32 -6.13
N GLU A 58 4.87 30.67 -5.28
CA GLU A 58 4.90 30.37 -3.86
C GLU A 58 4.37 28.94 -3.62
N LEU A 59 5.09 28.15 -2.82
CA LEU A 59 4.60 26.85 -2.37
C LEU A 59 3.48 27.10 -1.34
N LEU A 60 2.28 26.58 -1.62
CA LEU A 60 1.20 26.59 -0.63
C LEU A 60 1.41 25.48 0.41
N ARG A 61 1.70 24.26 -0.05
CA ARG A 61 1.81 23.06 0.78
C ARG A 61 2.34 21.85 0.01
N ILE A 62 2.96 20.92 0.74
CA ILE A 62 3.17 19.55 0.29
C ILE A 62 2.11 18.67 0.95
N TYR A 63 1.22 18.09 0.18
CA TYR A 63 0.27 17.10 0.66
C TYR A 63 0.88 15.70 0.52
N TRP A 64 1.02 14.99 1.63
CA TRP A 64 1.54 13.63 1.67
C TRP A 64 0.43 12.64 1.96
N TYR A 65 0.06 11.84 0.96
CA TYR A 65 -1.02 10.87 1.07
C TYR A 65 -0.44 9.49 1.32
N ASP A 66 -0.78 8.90 2.47
CA ASP A 66 -0.25 7.59 2.83
C ASP A 66 -1.28 6.78 3.65
N GLY A 67 -1.23 5.47 3.46
CA GLY A 67 -2.06 4.54 4.19
C GLY A 67 -1.58 4.36 5.64
N VAL A 68 -2.50 4.49 6.59
CA VAL A 68 -2.24 4.24 8.00
C VAL A 68 -2.82 2.88 8.39
N MET A 69 -2.02 2.08 9.09
CA MET A 69 -2.44 0.79 9.62
C MET A 69 -3.31 0.97 10.87
N ALA A 70 -4.13 -0.02 11.21
CA ALA A 70 -4.96 0.01 12.41
C ALA A 70 -4.15 0.17 13.71
N GLN A 71 -2.89 -0.29 13.71
CA GLN A 71 -1.94 -0.17 14.82
C GLN A 71 -1.36 1.25 14.96
N GLY A 72 -1.62 2.14 14.01
CA GLY A 72 -1.17 3.54 14.02
C GLY A 72 -0.04 3.84 13.04
N LEU A 73 0.52 5.04 13.19
CA LEU A 73 1.55 5.60 12.32
C LEU A 73 2.91 4.93 12.52
N THR A 74 3.62 4.67 11.41
CA THR A 74 5.00 4.18 11.43
C THR A 74 5.99 5.28 11.85
N ALA A 75 7.21 4.90 12.23
CA ALA A 75 8.26 5.87 12.55
C ALA A 75 8.59 6.77 11.35
N GLN A 76 8.65 6.20 10.14
CA GLN A 76 8.84 6.94 8.90
C GLN A 76 7.71 7.96 8.67
N GLN A 77 6.45 7.56 8.87
CA GLN A 77 5.30 8.47 8.73
C GLN A 77 5.35 9.62 9.73
N LYS A 78 5.68 9.33 11.00
CA LYS A 78 5.85 10.37 12.03
C LYS A 78 6.97 11.34 11.67
N ALA A 79 8.10 10.84 11.15
CA ALA A 79 9.19 11.69 10.74
C ALA A 79 8.80 12.62 9.56
N ILE A 80 8.06 12.10 8.58
CA ILE A 80 7.51 12.89 7.46
C ILE A 80 6.54 13.97 7.96
N MET A 81 5.69 13.67 8.94
CA MET A 81 4.74 14.62 9.52
C MET A 81 5.39 15.80 10.25
N LEU A 82 6.66 15.68 10.65
CA LEU A 82 7.40 16.73 11.35
C LEU A 82 8.15 17.67 10.39
N VAL A 83 8.14 17.39 9.09
CA VAL A 83 8.77 18.27 8.09
C VAL A 83 7.87 19.48 7.86
N ASP A 84 8.48 20.66 7.84
CA ASP A 84 7.78 21.92 7.55
C ASP A 84 7.04 21.87 6.21
N ASP A 85 5.89 22.55 6.15
CA ASP A 85 4.99 22.63 5.00
C ASP A 85 4.39 21.29 4.52
N VAL A 86 4.67 20.18 5.20
CA VAL A 86 4.05 18.88 4.92
C VAL A 86 2.73 18.76 5.69
N GLN A 87 1.65 18.47 4.96
CA GLN A 87 0.39 18.04 5.53
C GLN A 87 0.13 16.59 5.19
N PHE A 88 0.14 15.76 6.21
CA PHE A 88 -0.14 14.35 6.10
C PHE A 88 -1.65 14.09 5.96
N ARG A 89 -2.02 13.33 4.93
CA ARG A 89 -3.38 12.90 4.61
C ARG A 89 -3.45 11.39 4.79
N ALA A 90 -4.05 10.97 5.90
CA ALA A 90 -4.16 9.57 6.27
C ALA A 90 -5.25 8.86 5.44
N GLY A 91 -4.83 7.98 4.53
CA GLY A 91 -5.69 6.95 3.96
C GLY A 91 -5.83 5.77 4.90
N THR A 92 -6.79 4.88 4.63
CA THR A 92 -6.96 3.63 5.41
C THR A 92 -6.32 2.46 4.70
N ILE A 93 -5.59 1.61 5.43
CA ILE A 93 -5.15 0.31 4.91
C ILE A 93 -6.16 -0.75 5.33
N ASP A 94 -6.62 -1.56 4.38
CA ASP A 94 -7.50 -2.68 4.69
C ASP A 94 -6.74 -3.87 5.30
N TRP A 95 -7.47 -4.87 5.79
CA TRP A 95 -6.89 -6.03 6.46
C TRP A 95 -6.00 -6.90 5.55
N ARG A 96 -6.03 -6.69 4.22
CA ARG A 96 -5.17 -7.36 3.23
C ARG A 96 -3.92 -6.54 2.90
N GLY A 97 -3.72 -5.40 3.55
CA GLY A 97 -2.61 -4.50 3.27
C GLY A 97 -2.83 -3.61 2.04
N GLN A 98 -4.05 -3.57 1.48
CA GLN A 98 -4.37 -2.68 0.36
C GLN A 98 -4.73 -1.29 0.90
N GLN A 99 -4.08 -0.25 0.38
CA GLN A 99 -4.49 1.13 0.64
C GLN A 99 -5.86 1.36 0.00
N LYS A 100 -6.78 1.95 0.75
CA LYS A 100 -8.11 2.35 0.27
C LYS A 100 -8.31 3.84 0.49
N GLY A 101 -8.78 4.50 -0.56
CA GLY A 101 -9.25 5.89 -0.51
C GLY A 101 -8.16 6.95 -0.63
N VAL A 102 -6.88 6.58 -0.82
CA VAL A 102 -5.81 7.56 -1.07
C VAL A 102 -6.09 8.34 -2.34
N ASP A 103 -6.49 7.68 -3.43
CA ASP A 103 -6.77 8.33 -4.72
C ASP A 103 -7.95 9.28 -4.61
N SER A 104 -9.00 8.86 -3.91
CA SER A 104 -10.16 9.71 -3.63
C SER A 104 -9.80 10.95 -2.80
N LEU A 105 -8.88 10.82 -1.83
CA LEU A 105 -8.39 11.96 -1.05
C LEU A 105 -7.59 12.93 -1.92
N ILE A 106 -6.71 12.42 -2.78
CA ILE A 106 -5.92 13.25 -3.72
C ILE A 106 -6.87 14.02 -4.64
N VAL A 107 -7.82 13.33 -5.28
CA VAL A 107 -8.79 13.96 -6.18
C VAL A 107 -9.65 14.97 -5.43
N SER A 108 -10.17 14.62 -4.25
CA SER A 108 -10.99 15.54 -3.45
C SER A 108 -10.25 16.82 -3.09
N ASP A 109 -9.03 16.71 -2.55
CA ASP A 109 -8.21 17.87 -2.18
C ASP A 109 -7.87 18.72 -3.42
N LEU A 110 -7.52 18.09 -4.54
CA LEU A 110 -7.22 18.81 -5.79
C LEU A 110 -8.43 19.62 -6.27
N ILE A 111 -9.62 19.00 -6.28
CA ILE A 111 -10.85 19.67 -6.70
C ILE A 111 -11.25 20.78 -5.72
N GLU A 112 -11.08 20.59 -4.42
CA GLU A 112 -11.35 21.62 -3.41
C GLU A 112 -10.43 22.83 -3.60
N LEU A 113 -9.12 22.60 -3.70
CA LEU A 113 -8.11 23.65 -3.90
C LEU A 113 -8.35 24.44 -5.19
N THR A 114 -8.71 23.75 -6.28
CA THR A 114 -9.00 24.41 -7.56
C THR A 114 -10.33 25.16 -7.55
N THR A 115 -11.36 24.61 -6.88
CA THR A 115 -12.68 25.25 -6.76
C THR A 115 -12.62 26.52 -5.92
N HIS A 116 -11.84 26.54 -4.85
CA HIS A 116 -11.63 27.74 -4.04
C HIS A 116 -10.61 28.71 -4.64
N HIS A 117 -10.08 28.41 -5.83
CA HIS A 117 -8.99 29.17 -6.44
C HIS A 117 -7.88 29.42 -5.40
N ALA A 118 -7.36 28.36 -4.78
CA ALA A 118 -6.23 28.44 -3.84
C ALA A 118 -4.88 28.31 -4.56
N ILE A 119 -4.87 27.63 -5.71
CA ILE A 119 -3.69 27.28 -6.50
C ILE A 119 -3.88 27.59 -7.98
N CYS A 120 -2.79 27.87 -8.70
CA CYS A 120 -2.76 27.94 -10.16
C CYS A 120 -2.02 26.76 -10.81
N ASP A 121 -1.23 26.03 -10.03
CA ASP A 121 -0.47 24.87 -10.49
C ASP A 121 -0.47 23.75 -9.45
N ALA A 122 -0.45 22.50 -9.92
CA ALA A 122 -0.29 21.32 -9.08
C ALA A 122 0.75 20.38 -9.68
N VAL A 123 1.57 19.79 -8.82
CA VAL A 123 2.42 18.65 -9.18
C VAL A 123 1.89 17.40 -8.49
N LEU A 124 1.54 16.38 -9.27
CA LEU A 124 1.13 15.07 -8.76
C LEU A 124 2.31 14.11 -8.87
N VAL A 125 2.79 13.59 -7.74
CA VAL A 125 3.81 12.54 -7.71
C VAL A 125 3.07 11.20 -7.66
N THR A 126 2.83 10.62 -8.85
CA THR A 126 2.01 9.43 -9.01
C THR A 126 2.32 8.71 -10.33
N GLY A 127 1.95 7.43 -10.39
CA GLY A 127 1.86 6.62 -11.61
C GLY A 127 0.45 6.12 -11.91
N ASP A 128 -0.52 6.40 -11.03
CA ASP A 128 -1.86 5.82 -11.09
C ASP A 128 -2.76 6.53 -12.12
N SER A 129 -3.30 5.76 -13.05
CA SER A 129 -4.26 6.24 -14.05
C SER A 129 -5.57 6.74 -13.47
N ASP A 130 -5.96 6.27 -12.29
CA ASP A 130 -7.25 6.58 -11.69
C ASP A 130 -7.39 8.07 -11.34
N LEU A 131 -6.26 8.78 -11.22
CA LEU A 131 -6.22 10.23 -10.99
C LEU A 131 -6.50 11.07 -12.26
N ALA A 132 -6.53 10.46 -13.45
CA ALA A 132 -6.70 11.17 -14.72
C ALA A 132 -7.98 12.02 -14.77
N VAL A 133 -9.09 11.52 -14.22
CA VAL A 133 -10.36 12.26 -14.17
C VAL A 133 -10.24 13.49 -13.27
N GLY A 134 -9.60 13.34 -12.10
CA GLY A 134 -9.36 14.47 -11.19
C GLY A 134 -8.48 15.54 -11.82
N MET A 135 -7.45 15.14 -12.57
CA MET A 135 -6.59 16.05 -13.32
C MET A 135 -7.39 16.87 -14.33
N GLU A 136 -8.19 16.21 -15.16
CA GLU A 136 -8.97 16.88 -16.21
C GLU A 136 -9.96 17.91 -15.60
N LEU A 137 -10.62 17.54 -14.50
CA LEU A 137 -11.54 18.44 -13.81
C LEU A 137 -10.85 19.68 -13.21
N ALA A 138 -9.62 19.55 -12.72
CA ALA A 138 -8.83 20.67 -12.24
C ALA A 138 -8.31 21.55 -13.39
N GLN A 139 -7.89 20.95 -14.51
CA GLN A 139 -7.47 21.67 -15.72
C GLN A 139 -8.61 22.49 -16.33
N ARG A 140 -9.84 21.96 -16.33
CA ARG A 140 -11.05 22.71 -16.75
C ARG A 140 -11.31 23.96 -15.89
N ARG A 141 -10.73 24.04 -14.69
CA ARG A 141 -10.78 25.23 -13.81
C ARG A 141 -9.58 26.17 -13.99
N GLY A 142 -8.73 25.90 -14.98
CA GLY A 142 -7.59 26.75 -15.34
C GLY A 142 -6.29 26.47 -14.57
N VAL A 143 -6.22 25.36 -13.83
CA VAL A 143 -5.00 24.94 -13.13
C VAL A 143 -4.11 24.12 -14.06
N ARG A 144 -2.81 24.41 -14.09
CA ARG A 144 -1.82 23.59 -14.79
C ARG A 144 -1.38 22.42 -13.93
N ILE A 145 -1.28 21.24 -14.53
CA ILE A 145 -0.89 20.03 -13.80
C ILE A 145 0.35 19.43 -14.41
N ALA A 146 1.36 19.19 -13.58
CA ALA A 146 2.44 18.27 -13.93
C ALA A 146 2.28 16.95 -13.20
N VAL A 147 2.68 15.88 -13.90
CA VAL A 147 2.88 14.58 -13.29
C VAL A 147 4.38 14.36 -13.14
N LEU A 148 4.82 14.05 -11.92
CA LEU A 148 6.20 13.70 -11.60
C LEU A 148 6.30 12.19 -11.35
N GLY A 149 6.98 11.50 -12.26
CA GLY A 149 7.22 10.05 -12.18
C GLY A 149 8.46 9.69 -11.41
N ILE A 150 8.42 8.53 -10.76
CA ILE A 150 9.57 7.94 -10.09
C ILE A 150 10.06 6.81 -10.98
N GLU A 151 11.03 7.13 -11.84
CA GLU A 151 11.47 6.28 -12.94
C GLU A 151 12.94 6.52 -13.27
N ASP A 152 13.65 5.45 -13.61
CA ASP A 152 14.99 5.52 -14.19
C ASP A 152 15.02 4.78 -15.53
N LEU A 153 15.07 5.54 -16.62
CA LEU A 153 15.12 5.06 -17.99
C LEU A 153 16.40 4.26 -18.29
N ALA A 154 17.49 4.54 -17.60
CA ALA A 154 18.78 3.87 -17.81
C ALA A 154 18.86 2.52 -17.07
N ALA A 155 18.07 2.35 -16.01
CA ALA A 155 18.10 1.15 -15.16
C ALA A 155 17.18 0.01 -15.65
N GLY A 156 16.42 0.19 -16.73
CA GLY A 156 15.52 -0.86 -17.26
C GLY A 156 14.41 -1.28 -16.29
N VAL A 157 14.07 -0.42 -15.32
CA VAL A 157 12.93 -0.60 -14.42
C VAL A 157 11.66 -0.32 -15.21
N ALA A 158 10.64 -1.17 -15.07
CA ALA A 158 9.40 -1.04 -15.83
C ALA A 158 8.73 0.32 -15.56
N HIS A 159 8.19 0.94 -16.61
CA HIS A 159 7.41 2.16 -16.50
C HIS A 159 6.14 1.86 -15.70
N HIS A 160 6.02 2.47 -14.53
CA HIS A 160 4.79 2.40 -13.75
C HIS A 160 3.99 3.70 -13.85
N GLN A 161 4.39 4.64 -14.73
CA GLN A 161 3.51 5.71 -15.15
C GLN A 161 2.59 5.25 -16.28
N SER A 162 1.28 5.41 -16.07
CA SER A 162 0.33 5.20 -17.15
C SER A 162 0.50 6.24 -18.27
N PHE A 163 0.43 5.78 -19.52
CA PHE A 163 0.31 6.66 -20.70
C PHE A 163 -0.88 7.62 -20.58
N GLU A 164 -1.92 7.20 -19.86
CA GLU A 164 -3.15 7.95 -19.70
C GLU A 164 -2.94 9.30 -18.98
N ILE A 165 -2.23 9.28 -17.84
CA ILE A 165 -1.97 10.49 -17.04
C ILE A 165 -0.87 11.35 -17.66
N THR A 166 0.14 10.72 -18.26
CA THR A 166 1.27 11.45 -18.87
C THR A 166 0.86 12.19 -20.14
N SER A 167 -0.08 11.65 -20.92
CA SER A 167 -0.63 12.33 -22.11
C SER A 167 -1.60 13.48 -21.78
N ARG A 168 -2.22 13.46 -20.58
CA ARG A 168 -3.13 14.52 -20.11
C ARG A 168 -2.44 15.63 -19.33
N ALA A 169 -1.30 15.35 -18.71
CA ALA A 169 -0.55 16.33 -17.96
C ALA A 169 -0.05 17.48 -18.87
N ASP A 170 -0.09 18.72 -18.37
CA ASP A 170 0.50 19.85 -19.08
C ASP A 170 2.01 19.68 -19.24
N ARG A 171 2.65 19.04 -18.26
CA ARG A 171 4.08 18.68 -18.29
C ARG A 171 4.34 17.39 -17.54
N VAL A 172 5.39 16.68 -17.93
CA VAL A 172 5.83 15.46 -17.26
C VAL A 172 7.27 15.62 -16.80
N GLY A 173 7.50 15.36 -15.52
CA GLY A 173 8.81 15.31 -14.91
C GLY A 173 9.16 13.89 -14.49
N ARG A 174 10.45 13.63 -14.27
CA ARG A 174 10.93 12.36 -13.73
C ARG A 174 11.95 12.60 -12.63
N LEU A 175 11.96 11.73 -11.65
CA LEU A 175 12.96 11.66 -10.60
C LEU A 175 13.56 10.25 -10.63
N GLY A 176 14.84 10.18 -10.97
CA GLY A 176 15.55 8.92 -11.25
C GLY A 176 16.48 8.48 -10.13
N HIS A 177 17.31 7.47 -10.42
CA HIS A 177 18.20 6.85 -9.43
C HIS A 177 19.14 7.85 -8.77
N THR A 178 19.77 8.74 -9.53
CA THR A 178 20.73 9.72 -9.01
C THR A 178 20.11 10.62 -7.94
N GLU A 179 18.91 11.15 -8.20
CA GLU A 179 18.20 11.99 -7.25
C GLU A 179 17.68 11.21 -6.04
N LEU A 180 17.18 9.99 -6.26
CA LEU A 180 16.71 9.12 -5.16
C LEU A 180 17.84 8.70 -4.23
N GLN A 181 18.99 8.31 -4.78
CA GLN A 181 20.13 7.82 -4.00
C GLN A 181 20.69 8.90 -3.08
N ALA A 182 20.52 10.18 -3.43
CA ALA A 182 20.93 11.30 -2.60
C ALA A 182 20.07 11.48 -1.33
N VAL A 183 18.84 10.97 -1.31
CA VAL A 183 17.85 11.22 -0.24
C VAL A 183 17.27 9.96 0.42
N ALA A 184 17.45 8.81 -0.21
CA ALA A 184 16.96 7.52 0.27
C ALA A 184 17.96 6.40 -0.02
N ARG A 185 17.88 5.33 0.76
CA ARG A 185 18.75 4.16 0.61
C ARG A 185 17.94 2.87 0.71
N TYR A 186 18.28 1.92 -0.15
CA TYR A 186 17.79 0.56 -0.01
C TYR A 186 18.56 -0.14 1.10
N VAL A 187 17.83 -0.61 2.12
CA VAL A 187 18.37 -1.34 3.26
C VAL A 187 17.50 -2.59 3.43
N PRO A 188 17.90 -3.73 2.86
CA PRO A 188 17.13 -4.97 2.99
C PRO A 188 16.94 -5.32 4.46
N GLY A 189 15.68 -5.46 4.89
CA GLY A 189 15.39 -5.80 6.28
C GLY A 189 15.69 -4.70 7.30
N ALA A 190 15.68 -3.41 6.90
CA ALA A 190 15.81 -2.28 7.82
C ALA A 190 14.81 -2.31 9.00
N ALA A 191 13.67 -2.99 8.84
CA ALA A 191 12.71 -3.28 9.92
C ALA A 191 13.21 -4.33 10.96
N SER A 192 14.49 -4.74 10.92
CA SER A 192 15.10 -5.71 11.82
C SER A 192 16.34 -5.16 12.57
N ALA A 193 16.13 -4.25 13.54
CA ALA A 193 16.71 -4.27 14.92
C ALA A 193 17.00 -2.86 15.51
N PRO A 194 17.03 -2.70 16.87
CA PRO A 194 16.72 -3.67 17.91
C PRO A 194 15.33 -3.47 18.51
N ALA A 195 14.77 -4.59 18.94
CA ALA A 195 13.55 -4.68 19.73
C ALA A 195 13.74 -4.01 21.09
N PHE A 196 12.78 -3.18 21.48
CA PHE A 196 12.46 -3.06 22.89
C PHE A 196 12.09 -4.46 23.40
N SER A 197 12.66 -4.84 24.54
CA SER A 197 12.38 -6.08 25.25
C SER A 197 10.91 -6.12 25.71
N GLY A 198 10.05 -6.54 24.80
CA GLY A 198 8.73 -7.08 25.08
C GLY A 198 8.67 -8.40 24.33
N GLN A 199 8.67 -9.50 25.06
CA GLN A 199 8.38 -10.81 24.50
C GLN A 199 7.04 -10.75 23.76
N GLU A 200 7.06 -10.73 22.44
CA GLU A 200 5.92 -11.16 21.64
C GLU A 200 6.45 -11.52 20.24
N GLY A 201 6.30 -12.81 19.90
CA GLY A 201 6.94 -13.46 18.77
C GLY A 201 6.61 -12.81 17.44
N ARG A 202 7.66 -12.38 16.72
CA ARG A 202 7.60 -12.12 15.29
C ARG A 202 7.27 -13.43 14.57
N GLY A 203 6.14 -13.45 13.88
CA GLY A 203 5.73 -14.54 13.00
C GLY A 203 6.75 -14.75 11.88
N HIS A 204 7.73 -15.62 12.14
CA HIS A 204 8.04 -16.64 11.16
C HIS A 204 6.72 -17.35 10.84
N GLN A 205 6.47 -17.65 9.56
CA GLN A 205 5.60 -18.78 9.24
C GLN A 205 6.30 -20.02 9.81
N GLN A 206 6.11 -20.25 11.11
CA GLN A 206 6.45 -21.52 11.71
C GLN A 206 5.60 -22.56 10.97
N PRO A 207 6.21 -23.62 10.43
CA PRO A 207 5.42 -24.74 9.96
C PRO A 207 4.49 -25.14 11.09
N LEU A 208 3.18 -25.27 10.80
CA LEU A 208 2.20 -25.63 11.81
C LEU A 208 2.70 -26.88 12.54
N ASP A 209 2.92 -26.75 13.85
CA ASP A 209 3.37 -27.87 14.69
C ASP A 209 2.42 -29.05 14.54
N ALA A 210 2.95 -30.28 14.55
CA ALA A 210 2.17 -31.49 14.35
C ALA A 210 0.99 -31.60 15.34
N GLU A 211 1.19 -31.16 16.58
CA GLU A 211 0.17 -31.10 17.62
C GLU A 211 -0.95 -30.11 17.31
N LEU A 212 -0.60 -28.93 16.76
CA LEU A 212 -1.57 -27.92 16.35
C LEU A 212 -2.38 -28.39 15.13
N LYS A 213 -1.72 -29.04 14.15
CA LYS A 213 -2.41 -29.68 13.02
C LYS A 213 -3.41 -30.73 13.51
N ALA A 214 -3.01 -31.60 14.43
CA ALA A 214 -3.90 -32.63 14.99
C ALA A 214 -5.12 -32.02 15.70
N ARG A 215 -4.92 -30.96 16.50
CA ARG A 215 -6.02 -30.23 17.16
C ARG A 215 -6.98 -29.57 16.18
N ILE A 216 -6.45 -28.96 15.12
CA ILE A 216 -7.27 -28.38 14.06
C ILE A 216 -8.08 -29.48 13.36
N THR A 217 -7.45 -30.60 13.01
CA THR A 217 -8.12 -31.72 12.35
C THR A 217 -9.27 -32.27 13.19
N LEU A 218 -9.06 -32.50 14.49
CA LEU A 218 -10.10 -32.95 15.40
C LEU A 218 -11.26 -31.96 15.49
N SER A 219 -10.98 -30.65 15.57
CA SER A 219 -12.03 -29.64 15.61
C SER A 219 -12.82 -29.53 14.30
N VAL A 220 -12.17 -29.77 13.16
CA VAL A 220 -12.84 -29.80 11.85
C VAL A 220 -13.72 -31.06 11.73
N GLN A 221 -13.26 -32.21 12.22
CA GLN A 221 -14.06 -33.44 12.27
C GLN A 221 -15.28 -33.28 13.19
N GLU A 222 -15.10 -32.70 14.37
CA GLU A 222 -16.20 -32.42 15.30
C GLU A 222 -17.22 -31.44 14.71
N PHE A 223 -16.76 -30.49 13.88
CA PHE A 223 -17.66 -29.62 13.14
C PHE A 223 -18.46 -30.39 12.09
N LEU A 224 -17.83 -31.31 11.36
CA LEU A 224 -18.48 -32.16 10.35
C LEU A 224 -19.50 -33.12 10.97
N ASP A 225 -19.19 -33.75 12.10
CA ASP A 225 -20.08 -34.66 12.83
C ASP A 225 -21.36 -33.97 13.33
N ARG A 226 -21.31 -32.64 13.49
CA ARG A 226 -22.45 -31.81 13.89
C ARG A 226 -23.30 -31.31 12.72
N GLN A 227 -22.89 -31.56 11.47
CA GLN A 227 -23.66 -31.18 10.29
C GLN A 227 -24.55 -32.35 9.85
N ASP A 228 -25.85 -32.11 9.71
CA ASP A 228 -26.81 -33.06 9.12
C ASP A 228 -26.73 -33.11 7.57
N ARG A 229 -25.80 -32.36 6.95
CA ARG A 229 -25.64 -32.27 5.50
C ARG A 229 -24.36 -32.97 5.04
N PRO A 230 -24.40 -33.74 3.93
CA PRO A 230 -23.20 -34.36 3.39
C PRO A 230 -22.22 -33.31 2.84
N LEU A 231 -20.92 -33.58 2.97
CA LEU A 231 -19.83 -32.68 2.55
C LEU A 231 -19.95 -32.26 1.07
N ALA A 232 -20.43 -33.17 0.21
CA ALA A 232 -20.64 -32.96 -1.22
C ALA A 232 -21.63 -31.82 -1.53
N ASP A 233 -22.54 -31.50 -0.62
CA ASP A 233 -23.49 -30.39 -0.78
C ASP A 233 -22.93 -29.04 -0.30
N MET A 234 -21.77 -29.06 0.37
CA MET A 234 -21.14 -27.91 1.03
C MET A 234 -19.86 -27.44 0.31
N VAL A 235 -19.34 -28.28 -0.60
CA VAL A 235 -18.17 -28.02 -1.43
C VAL A 235 -18.56 -28.17 -2.90
N ASP A 236 -18.40 -27.10 -3.67
CA ASP A 236 -18.63 -27.14 -5.11
C ASP A 236 -17.66 -28.14 -5.77
N PRO A 237 -18.15 -29.19 -6.45
CA PRO A 237 -17.32 -30.24 -7.04
C PRO A 237 -16.46 -29.75 -8.22
N SER A 238 -16.82 -28.62 -8.85
CA SER A 238 -16.09 -28.06 -10.00
C SER A 238 -15.02 -27.06 -9.58
N THR A 239 -15.26 -26.30 -8.52
CA THR A 239 -14.36 -25.22 -8.08
C THR A 239 -13.63 -25.51 -6.77
N HIS A 240 -13.98 -26.61 -6.08
CA HIS A 240 -13.53 -26.95 -4.72
C HIS A 240 -13.71 -25.80 -3.71
N ARG A 241 -14.69 -24.92 -3.96
CA ARG A 241 -15.02 -23.80 -3.09
C ARG A 241 -16.03 -24.25 -2.05
N ILE A 242 -15.75 -23.91 -0.80
CA ILE A 242 -16.67 -24.12 0.32
C ILE A 242 -17.72 -23.00 0.25
N GLU A 243 -18.99 -23.34 0.47
CA GLU A 243 -20.06 -22.36 0.56
C GLU A 243 -19.74 -21.29 1.61
N ALA A 244 -19.98 -20.01 1.31
CA ALA A 244 -19.54 -18.90 2.16
C ALA A 244 -20.11 -18.93 3.59
N GLY A 245 -21.35 -19.40 3.76
CA GLY A 245 -21.98 -19.58 5.08
C GLY A 245 -21.32 -20.69 5.90
N VAL A 246 -20.91 -21.78 5.23
CA VAL A 246 -20.21 -22.92 5.82
C VAL A 246 -18.78 -22.53 6.19
N ASP A 247 -18.04 -21.86 5.31
CA ASP A 247 -16.66 -21.40 5.56
C ASP A 247 -16.60 -20.47 6.78
N LYS A 248 -17.58 -19.56 6.90
CA LYS A 248 -17.68 -18.67 8.06
C LYS A 248 -17.93 -19.44 9.36
N SER A 249 -18.84 -20.41 9.34
CA SER A 249 -19.21 -21.21 10.52
C SER A 249 -18.08 -22.13 10.96
N LEU A 250 -17.38 -22.75 10.00
CA LEU A 250 -16.21 -23.59 10.20
C LEU A 250 -15.08 -22.81 10.89
N LEU A 251 -14.73 -21.63 10.36
CA LEU A 251 -13.69 -20.79 10.93
C LEU A 251 -14.06 -20.28 12.33
N GLN A 252 -15.33 -19.97 12.57
CA GLN A 252 -15.81 -19.54 13.89
C GLN A 252 -15.76 -20.69 14.91
N HIS A 253 -16.08 -21.92 14.50
CA HIS A 253 -15.98 -23.09 15.36
C HIS A 253 -14.53 -23.37 15.78
N VAL A 254 -13.60 -23.43 14.82
CA VAL A 254 -12.18 -23.67 15.12
C VAL A 254 -11.56 -22.52 15.93
N PHE A 255 -11.99 -21.28 15.69
CA PHE A 255 -11.61 -20.14 16.53
C PHE A 255 -12.07 -20.33 17.99
N GLY A 256 -13.29 -20.81 18.20
CA GLY A 256 -13.82 -21.13 19.54
C GLY A 256 -12.99 -22.21 20.25
N THR A 257 -12.57 -23.25 19.52
CA THR A 257 -11.77 -24.35 20.07
C THR A 257 -10.33 -23.95 20.38
N LEU A 258 -9.72 -23.09 19.56
CA LEU A 258 -8.35 -22.63 19.78
C LEU A 258 -8.24 -21.44 20.73
N GLY A 259 -9.34 -20.71 20.96
CA GLY A 259 -9.41 -19.58 21.89
C GLY A 259 -8.52 -18.39 21.50
N ARG A 260 -7.97 -18.38 20.28
CA ARG A 260 -7.07 -17.33 19.77
C ARG A 260 -7.32 -17.05 18.29
N LYS A 261 -6.89 -15.88 17.84
CA LYS A 261 -7.02 -15.46 16.43
C LYS A 261 -6.28 -16.44 15.51
N LEU A 262 -6.98 -16.89 14.46
CA LEU A 262 -6.43 -17.77 13.43
C LEU A 262 -5.50 -17.00 12.50
N SER A 263 -4.29 -17.51 12.30
CA SER A 263 -3.34 -17.10 11.27
C SER A 263 -3.80 -17.54 9.88
N GLU A 264 -3.23 -16.95 8.82
CA GLU A 264 -3.56 -17.34 7.45
C GLU A 264 -3.17 -18.78 7.12
N ALA A 265 -2.05 -19.27 7.66
CA ALA A 265 -1.61 -20.66 7.49
C ALA A 265 -2.62 -21.65 8.12
N GLU A 266 -3.16 -21.32 9.30
CA GLU A 266 -4.19 -22.12 9.96
C GLU A 266 -5.49 -22.11 9.17
N LYS A 267 -5.93 -20.95 8.64
CA LYS A 267 -7.13 -20.87 7.81
C LYS A 267 -7.02 -21.69 6.52
N VAL A 268 -5.85 -21.67 5.88
CA VAL A 268 -5.58 -22.50 4.69
C VAL A 268 -5.62 -23.98 5.06
N PHE A 269 -4.99 -24.37 6.17
CA PHE A 269 -4.99 -25.76 6.64
C PHE A 269 -6.39 -26.25 7.05
N ILE A 270 -7.18 -25.44 7.76
CA ILE A 270 -8.57 -25.74 8.12
C ILE A 270 -9.40 -26.08 6.87
N ARG A 271 -9.31 -25.23 5.84
CA ARG A 271 -10.03 -25.46 4.58
C ARG A 271 -9.51 -26.68 3.82
N GLN A 272 -8.21 -26.96 3.90
CA GLN A 272 -7.62 -28.16 3.30
C GLN A 272 -8.13 -29.43 3.98
N VAL A 273 -8.18 -29.46 5.32
CA VAL A 273 -8.71 -30.60 6.08
C VAL A 273 -10.20 -30.77 5.82
N PHE A 274 -10.97 -29.68 5.80
CA PHE A 274 -12.41 -29.73 5.51
C PHE A 274 -12.70 -30.30 4.11
N ARG A 275 -11.89 -29.94 3.09
CA ARG A 275 -11.97 -30.53 1.75
C ARG A 275 -11.49 -31.98 1.69
N GLY A 276 -10.55 -32.35 2.55
CA GLY A 276 -9.90 -33.66 2.57
C GLY A 276 -10.62 -34.74 3.37
N GLY A 277 -11.74 -34.42 4.03
CA GLY A 277 -12.53 -35.34 4.84
C GLY A 277 -13.10 -36.57 4.11
N GLU A 278 -12.92 -36.68 2.78
CA GLU A 278 -13.27 -37.86 1.98
C GLU A 278 -12.11 -38.82 1.70
N ARG A 279 -10.89 -38.57 2.22
CA ARG A 279 -9.81 -39.56 2.14
C ARG A 279 -9.59 -40.24 3.47
N THR A 280 -10.55 -41.08 3.84
CA THR A 280 -10.29 -42.20 4.74
C THR A 280 -10.19 -43.44 3.87
N GLU A 281 -9.10 -44.16 4.10
CA GLU A 281 -8.63 -45.41 3.50
C GLU A 281 -9.73 -46.39 3.04
N ASP A 282 -9.60 -46.83 1.79
CA ASP A 282 -9.73 -48.23 1.35
C ASP A 282 -8.55 -48.54 0.40
#